data_AF-A0A2D0N1Z2-F1
#
_entry.id   AF-A0A2D0N1Z2-F1
#
_cell.length_a   1.000
_cell.length_b   1.000
_cell.length_c   1.000
_cell.angle_alpha   90.00
_cell.angle_beta   90.00
_cell.angle_gamma   90.00
#
_symmetry.space_group_name_H-M   'P 1'
#
loop_
_entity.id
_entity.type
_entity.pdbx_description
1 polymer ?
#
loop_
_entity_poly.entity_id
_entity_poly.type
_entity_poly.pdbx_seq_one_letter_code
_entity_poly.pdbx_strand_id
1 'polypeptide(L)'
;MKKLILFFSLAIFSFAVTPVAAQHGAEVRNTDFAFTVDDGCGFYAVSGTLKRISSENGVVYIYKGIATEIATGESVPLNVRVVEHGNQNGFTLPFTLVFPSKAVIHSVFHINETEDGIHVVEESWVKCK
;
A
#
# COMPACT_ATOMS: atom_id res chain seq x y z
N MET A 1 -10.19 11.26 48.24
CA MET A 1 -9.41 10.26 47.47
C MET A 1 -10.36 9.41 46.65
N LYS A 2 -10.37 9.56 45.32
CA LYS A 2 -10.58 8.50 44.31
C LYS A 2 -10.57 9.15 42.91
N LYS A 3 -9.55 8.81 42.13
CA LYS A 3 -9.36 9.17 40.72
C LYS A 3 -10.32 8.31 39.89
N LEU A 4 -11.09 8.91 38.98
CA LEU A 4 -11.85 8.19 37.97
C LEU A 4 -11.15 8.39 36.62
N ILE A 5 -10.38 7.40 36.20
CA ILE A 5 -9.71 7.34 34.90
C ILE A 5 -10.71 6.69 33.93
N LEU A 6 -11.19 7.44 32.94
CA LEU A 6 -11.95 6.89 31.82
C LEU A 6 -10.97 6.23 30.84
N PHE A 7 -11.07 4.91 30.67
CA PHE A 7 -10.42 4.19 29.58
C PHE A 7 -11.31 4.23 28.34
N PHE A 8 -10.81 4.80 27.24
CA PHE A 8 -11.41 4.72 25.92
C PHE A 8 -11.04 3.33 25.35
N SER A 9 -11.98 2.37 25.32
CA SER A 9 -11.75 1.08 24.68
C SER A 9 -11.91 1.23 23.18
N LEU A 10 -10.81 1.15 22.44
CA LEU A 10 -10.79 1.03 20.99
C LEU A 10 -11.27 -0.39 20.62
N ALA A 11 -12.47 -0.50 20.05
CA ALA A 11 -12.98 -1.77 19.55
C ALA A 11 -12.26 -2.11 18.23
N ILE A 12 -11.37 -3.09 18.27
CA ILE A 12 -10.78 -3.68 17.06
C ILE A 12 -11.76 -4.73 16.54
N PHE A 13 -12.44 -4.43 15.42
CA PHE A 13 -13.18 -5.43 14.66
C PHE A 13 -12.17 -6.23 13.81
N SER A 14 -11.86 -7.46 14.22
CA SER A 14 -11.18 -8.42 13.35
C SER A 14 -12.21 -9.21 12.53
N PHE A 15 -12.26 -8.97 11.23
CA PHE A 15 -12.97 -9.85 10.30
C PHE A 15 -12.10 -11.07 10.03
N ALA A 16 -12.55 -12.25 10.46
CA ALA A 16 -11.93 -13.51 10.07
C ALA A 16 -12.30 -13.79 8.60
N VAL A 17 -11.30 -13.73 7.71
CA VAL A 17 -11.46 -14.15 6.31
C VAL A 17 -11.21 -15.66 6.26
N THR A 18 -12.25 -16.46 6.05
CA THR A 18 -12.07 -17.89 5.76
C THR A 18 -11.51 -18.06 4.35
N PRO A 19 -10.40 -18.77 4.13
CA PRO A 19 -9.96 -19.10 2.78
C PRO A 19 -10.94 -20.12 2.18
N VAL A 20 -11.62 -19.73 1.11
CA VAL A 20 -12.35 -20.65 0.23
C VAL A 20 -11.31 -21.52 -0.49
N ALA A 21 -11.45 -22.85 -0.38
CA ALA A 21 -10.62 -23.81 -1.09
C ALA A 21 -10.68 -23.55 -2.61
N ALA A 22 -9.51 -23.28 -3.21
CA ALA A 22 -9.37 -22.98 -4.62
C ALA A 22 -9.58 -24.25 -5.47
N GLN A 23 -10.66 -24.26 -6.26
CA GLN A 23 -10.87 -25.19 -7.35
C GLN A 23 -10.28 -24.54 -8.61
N HIS A 24 -9.11 -25.00 -9.08
CA HIS A 24 -8.39 -24.59 -10.31
C HIS A 24 -8.80 -23.21 -10.87
N GLY A 25 -8.41 -22.16 -10.13
CA GLY A 25 -8.76 -20.78 -10.43
C GLY A 25 -7.74 -19.86 -9.78
N ALA A 26 -7.51 -18.71 -10.40
CA ALA A 26 -6.56 -17.75 -9.85
C ALA A 26 -7.01 -17.28 -8.45
N GLU A 27 -6.10 -17.33 -7.48
CA GLU A 27 -6.34 -16.75 -6.15
C GLU A 27 -6.20 -15.23 -6.25
N VAL A 28 -7.21 -14.50 -5.79
CA VAL A 28 -7.19 -13.03 -5.77
C VAL A 28 -7.17 -12.54 -4.33
N ARG A 29 -6.16 -11.75 -3.96
CA ARG A 29 -6.09 -11.05 -2.67
C ARG A 29 -6.02 -9.55 -2.89
N ASN A 30 -6.71 -8.79 -2.04
CA ASN A 30 -6.65 -7.34 -2.03
C ASN A 30 -6.15 -6.85 -0.67
N THR A 31 -5.31 -5.83 -0.69
CA THR A 31 -4.77 -5.18 0.51
C THR A 31 -4.78 -3.68 0.28
N ASP A 32 -5.49 -2.94 1.13
CA ASP A 32 -5.44 -1.49 1.10
C ASP A 32 -4.19 -0.98 1.81
N PHE A 33 -3.65 0.13 1.33
CA PHE A 33 -2.51 0.80 1.93
C PHE A 33 -2.78 2.31 2.02
N ALA A 34 -2.21 2.93 3.04
CA ALA A 34 -2.16 4.36 3.18
C ALA A 34 -0.91 4.77 3.96
N PHE A 35 -0.25 5.83 3.51
CA PHE A 35 0.93 6.39 4.18
C PHE A 35 1.02 7.89 3.91
N THR A 36 1.82 8.56 4.72
CA THR A 36 2.12 9.99 4.58
C THR A 36 3.61 10.20 4.50
N VAL A 37 4.04 11.05 3.58
CA VAL A 37 5.45 11.39 3.41
C VAL A 37 5.61 12.88 3.72
N ASP A 38 6.47 13.18 4.69
CA ASP A 38 6.98 14.52 4.97
C ASP A 38 8.48 14.53 4.70
N ASP A 39 8.91 15.34 3.74
CA ASP A 39 10.32 15.48 3.38
C ASP A 39 10.87 16.89 3.68
N GLY A 40 10.06 17.78 4.27
CA GLY A 40 10.39 19.19 4.48
C GLY A 40 10.12 20.13 3.29
N CYS A 41 9.75 19.61 2.12
CA CYS A 41 9.31 20.40 0.96
C CYS A 41 7.81 20.31 0.72
N GLY A 42 7.17 19.25 1.20
CA GLY A 42 5.73 19.12 1.20
C GLY A 42 5.27 17.96 2.07
N PHE A 43 3.98 17.94 2.36
CA PHE A 43 3.32 16.83 3.03
C PHE A 43 2.40 16.14 2.03
N TYR A 44 2.63 14.85 1.80
CA TYR A 44 1.92 14.08 0.79
C TYR A 44 1.21 12.89 1.43
N ALA A 45 -0.06 12.72 1.12
CA ALA A 45 -0.84 11.55 1.53
C ALA A 45 -1.04 10.63 0.33
N VAL A 46 -0.71 9.35 0.50
CA VAL A 46 -0.89 8.33 -0.53
C VAL A 46 -1.81 7.26 0.00
N SER A 47 -2.77 6.83 -0.82
CA SER A 47 -3.64 5.70 -0.49
C SER A 47 -4.01 4.90 -1.73
N GLY A 48 -4.34 3.63 -1.55
CA GLY A 48 -4.74 2.78 -2.65
C GLY A 48 -4.98 1.33 -2.24
N THR A 49 -5.09 0.48 -3.24
CA THR A 49 -5.27 -0.96 -3.13
C THR A 49 -4.21 -1.68 -3.95
N LEU A 50 -3.58 -2.68 -3.33
CA LEU A 50 -2.81 -3.71 -3.97
C LEU A 50 -3.71 -4.92 -4.23
N LYS A 51 -3.84 -5.29 -5.51
CA LYS A 51 -4.48 -6.53 -5.93
C LYS A 51 -3.44 -7.53 -6.39
N ARG A 52 -3.35 -8.66 -5.71
CA ARG A 52 -2.57 -9.84 -6.09
C ARG A 52 -3.46 -10.84 -6.80
N ILE A 53 -2.98 -11.38 -7.91
CA ILE A 53 -3.63 -12.46 -8.67
C ILE A 53 -2.60 -13.57 -8.85
N SER A 54 -2.78 -14.68 -8.15
CA SER A 54 -1.91 -15.86 -8.26
C SER A 54 -2.55 -16.92 -9.13
N SER A 55 -1.76 -17.43 -10.08
CA SER A 55 -2.17 -18.50 -10.98
C SER A 55 -1.01 -19.47 -11.17
N GLU A 56 -1.27 -20.58 -11.86
CA GLU A 56 -0.22 -21.53 -12.26
C GLU A 56 0.89 -20.89 -13.11
N ASN A 57 0.59 -19.78 -13.79
CA ASN A 57 1.54 -19.07 -14.67
C ASN A 57 2.36 -17.99 -13.94
N GLY A 58 2.15 -17.80 -12.63
CA GLY A 58 2.82 -16.79 -11.82
C GLY A 58 1.86 -15.85 -11.09
N VAL A 59 2.43 -14.77 -10.55
CA VAL A 59 1.73 -13.80 -9.72
C VAL A 59 1.71 -12.43 -10.40
N VAL A 60 0.54 -11.79 -10.43
CA VAL A 60 0.37 -10.42 -10.93
C VAL A 60 -0.01 -9.52 -9.78
N TYR A 61 0.70 -8.42 -9.63
CA TYR A 61 0.39 -7.36 -8.69
C TYR A 61 -0.10 -6.11 -9.43
N ILE A 62 -1.23 -5.57 -8.98
CA ILE A 62 -1.84 -4.37 -9.53
C ILE A 62 -2.02 -3.37 -8.39
N TYR A 63 -1.31 -2.25 -8.46
CA TYR A 63 -1.47 -1.12 -7.57
C TYR A 63 -2.36 -0.09 -8.24
N LYS A 64 -3.39 0.34 -7.51
CA LYS A 64 -4.23 1.47 -7.87
C LYS A 64 -4.36 2.36 -6.66
N GLY A 65 -4.08 3.64 -6.82
CA GLY A 65 -4.14 4.61 -5.74
C GLY A 65 -4.09 6.03 -6.22
N ILE A 66 -3.96 6.93 -5.26
CA ILE A 66 -3.84 8.36 -5.47
C ILE A 66 -2.83 8.91 -4.46
N ALA A 67 -1.99 9.83 -4.92
CA ALA A 67 -1.14 10.63 -4.06
C ALA A 67 -1.61 12.08 -4.12
N THR A 68 -1.77 12.70 -2.95
CA THR A 68 -2.27 14.07 -2.79
C THR A 68 -1.24 14.89 -2.04
N GLU A 69 -0.85 16.03 -2.60
CA GLU A 69 -0.11 17.06 -1.88
C GLU A 69 -1.09 17.81 -0.98
N ILE A 70 -0.90 17.74 0.34
CA ILE A 70 -1.87 18.23 1.31
C ILE A 70 -1.95 19.76 1.33
N ALA A 71 -0.83 20.45 1.08
CA ALA A 71 -0.80 21.91 1.10
C ALA A 71 -1.58 22.53 -0.08
N THR A 72 -1.51 21.90 -1.26
CA THR A 72 -2.12 22.42 -2.50
C THR A 72 -3.43 21.72 -2.85
N GLY A 73 -3.67 20.52 -2.31
CA GLY A 73 -4.76 19.63 -2.70
C GLY A 73 -4.53 18.96 -4.06
N GLU A 74 -3.37 19.17 -4.71
CA GLU A 74 -3.06 18.57 -6.00
C GLU A 74 -2.94 17.05 -5.85
N SER A 75 -3.52 16.31 -6.81
CA SER A 75 -3.53 14.86 -6.77
C SER A 75 -3.02 14.25 -8.07
N VAL A 76 -2.26 13.16 -7.95
CA VAL A 76 -1.80 12.35 -9.08
C VAL A 76 -2.20 10.89 -8.89
N PRO A 77 -2.68 10.21 -9.94
CA PRO A 77 -3.04 8.81 -9.84
C PRO A 77 -1.79 7.92 -9.78
N LEU A 78 -1.82 6.92 -8.91
CA LEU A 78 -0.83 5.84 -8.84
C LEU A 78 -1.44 4.61 -9.52
N ASN A 79 -0.93 4.24 -10.69
CA ASN A 79 -1.33 3.01 -11.37
C ASN A 79 -0.08 2.24 -11.80
N VAL A 80 0.21 1.15 -11.12
CA VAL A 80 1.39 0.31 -11.41
C VAL A 80 0.95 -1.14 -11.55
N ARG A 81 1.37 -1.79 -12.63
CA ARG A 81 1.14 -3.22 -12.85
C ARG A 81 2.49 -3.92 -12.97
N VAL A 82 2.70 -4.91 -12.10
CA VAL A 82 3.90 -5.74 -12.09
C VAL A 82 3.47 -7.18 -12.36
N VAL A 83 4.16 -7.82 -13.29
CA VAL A 83 4.00 -9.25 -13.54
C VAL A 83 5.27 -9.91 -13.05
N GLU A 84 5.16 -10.78 -12.08
CA GLU A 84 6.28 -11.53 -11.56
C GLU A 84 6.11 -13.01 -11.90
N HIS A 85 7.13 -13.56 -12.55
CA HIS A 85 7.27 -14.98 -12.80
C HIS A 85 8.27 -15.54 -11.80
N GLY A 86 7.85 -15.80 -10.55
CA GLY A 86 8.82 -16.21 -9.53
C GLY A 86 8.35 -16.19 -8.08
N ASN A 87 9.33 -16.39 -7.18
CA ASN A 87 9.22 -16.75 -5.77
C ASN A 87 8.28 -15.85 -4.95
N GLN A 88 7.38 -16.47 -4.18
CA GLN A 88 6.33 -15.82 -3.37
C GLN A 88 6.83 -15.17 -2.07
N ASN A 89 8.14 -14.93 -1.92
CA ASN A 89 8.73 -14.47 -0.65
C ASN A 89 8.81 -12.94 -0.51
N GLY A 90 8.03 -12.23 -1.32
CA GLY A 90 7.99 -10.77 -1.34
C GLY A 90 8.82 -10.15 -2.46
N PHE A 91 8.42 -8.95 -2.85
CA PHE A 91 9.03 -8.19 -3.95
C PHE A 91 9.16 -6.72 -3.57
N THR A 92 10.07 -6.04 -4.26
CA THR A 92 10.29 -4.61 -4.09
C THR A 92 9.87 -3.87 -5.35
N LEU A 93 9.02 -2.85 -5.21
CA LEU A 93 8.49 -2.08 -6.31
C LEU A 93 8.85 -0.60 -6.18
N PRO A 94 9.80 -0.10 -6.98
CA PRO A 94 10.02 1.32 -7.11
C PRO A 94 8.93 1.94 -8.00
N PHE A 95 8.42 3.10 -7.62
CA PHE A 95 7.68 3.98 -8.51
C PHE A 95 8.06 5.44 -8.28
N THR A 96 7.75 6.27 -9.26
CA THR A 96 8.00 7.70 -9.20
C THR A 96 6.73 8.45 -9.56
N LEU A 97 6.33 9.37 -8.70
CA LEU A 97 5.20 10.26 -8.91
C LEU A 97 5.72 11.65 -9.20
N VAL A 98 5.22 12.25 -10.28
CA VAL A 98 5.57 13.61 -10.68
C VAL A 98 4.33 14.47 -10.56
N PHE A 99 4.36 15.44 -9.66
CA PHE A 99 3.27 16.38 -9.45
C PHE A 99 3.32 17.51 -10.48
N PRO A 100 2.17 18.15 -10.80
CA PRO A 100 2.12 19.36 -11.62
C PRO A 100 2.99 20.49 -11.07
N SER A 101 3.07 20.62 -9.74
CA SER A 101 4.01 21.49 -9.01
C SER A 101 5.49 21.21 -9.29
N LYS A 102 5.80 20.12 -10.01
CA LYS A 102 7.13 19.58 -10.34
C LYS A 102 7.86 18.95 -9.16
N ALA A 103 7.18 18.73 -8.03
CA ALA A 103 7.66 17.85 -6.97
C ALA A 103 7.73 16.40 -7.50
N VAL A 104 8.76 15.67 -7.08
CA VAL A 104 8.97 14.27 -7.48
C VAL A 104 9.06 13.41 -6.22
N ILE A 105 8.11 12.50 -6.05
CA ILE A 105 8.13 11.49 -5.00
C ILE A 105 8.75 10.23 -5.59
N HIS A 106 9.84 9.76 -5.00
CA HIS A 106 10.38 8.44 -5.24
C HIS A 106 9.95 7.56 -4.07
N SER A 107 9.28 6.46 -4.40
CA SER A 107 8.78 5.53 -3.39
C SER A 107 9.17 4.12 -3.77
N VAL A 108 9.53 3.34 -2.75
CA VAL A 108 9.83 1.94 -2.86
C VAL A 108 8.88 1.21 -1.92
N PHE A 109 8.04 0.33 -2.47
CA PHE A 109 7.25 -0.58 -1.65
C PHE A 109 7.99 -1.89 -1.51
N HIS A 110 8.18 -2.32 -0.28
CA HIS A 110 8.58 -3.68 0.08
C HIS A 110 7.33 -4.46 0.44
N ILE A 111 6.97 -5.41 -0.40
CA ILE A 111 5.82 -6.27 -0.18
C ILE A 111 6.31 -7.58 0.35
N ASN A 112 5.95 -7.87 1.60
CA ASN A 112 6.23 -9.13 2.26
C ASN A 112 4.94 -9.94 2.31
N GLU A 113 4.98 -11.13 1.72
CA GLU A 113 3.88 -12.09 1.84
C GLU A 113 4.18 -13.01 3.02
N THR A 114 3.23 -13.09 3.95
CA THR A 114 3.25 -14.01 5.08
C THR A 114 2.01 -14.91 5.02
N GLU A 115 1.98 -15.94 5.87
CA GLU A 115 0.77 -16.77 6.02
C GLU A 115 -0.45 -15.94 6.46
N ASP A 116 -0.21 -14.87 7.23
CA ASP A 116 -1.23 -13.98 7.78
C ASP A 116 -1.74 -12.93 6.78
N GLY A 117 -1.04 -12.71 5.66
CA GLY A 117 -1.48 -11.76 4.63
C GLY A 117 -0.35 -11.11 3.85
N ILE A 118 -0.71 -10.04 3.15
CA ILE A 118 0.25 -9.20 2.43
C ILE A 118 0.55 -7.97 3.30
N HIS A 119 1.82 -7.77 3.61
CA HIS A 119 2.30 -6.60 4.33
C HIS A 119 3.06 -5.70 3.37
N VAL A 120 2.64 -4.43 3.30
CA VAL A 120 3.34 -3.41 2.51
C VAL A 120 4.10 -2.52 3.48
N VAL A 121 5.42 -2.56 3.40
CA VAL A 121 6.32 -1.60 4.05
C VAL A 121 6.74 -0.59 2.99
N GLU A 122 6.70 0.68 3.35
CA GLU A 122 6.96 1.78 2.43
C GLU A 122 8.22 2.52 2.87
N GLU A 123 9.07 2.81 1.89
CA GLU A 123 10.20 3.72 2.01
C GLU A 123 10.11 4.75 0.89
N SER A 124 9.73 5.99 1.24
CA SER A 124 9.69 7.10 0.29
C SER A 124 10.61 8.24 0.69
N TRP A 125 11.06 8.94 -0.33
CA TRP A 125 11.67 10.25 -0.20
C TRP A 125 11.19 11.12 -1.35
N VAL A 126 11.16 12.41 -1.11
CA VAL A 126 10.79 13.39 -2.12
C VAL A 126 12.04 14.17 -2.50
N LYS A 127 12.19 14.46 -3.79
CA LYS A 127 13.27 15.28 -4.30
C LYS A 127 12.70 16.63 -4.70
N CYS A 128 13.03 17.63 -3.89
CA CYS A 128 12.69 19.02 -4.15
C CYS A 128 13.49 19.53 -5.36
N LYS A 129 12.95 20.55 -6.02
CA LYS A 129 13.66 21.30 -7.07
C LYS A 129 14.63 22.31 -6.50
#